data_AF-A0A1H3PPK8-F1
#
_entry.id   AF-A0A1H3PPK8-F1
#
_cell.length_a   1.000
_cell.length_b   1.000
_cell.length_c   1.000
_cell.angle_alpha   90.00
_cell.angle_beta   90.00
_cell.angle_gamma   90.00
#
_symmetry.space_group_name_H-M   'P 1'
#
loop_
_entity.id
_entity.type
_entity.pdbx_description
1 polymer ?
#
loop_
_entity_poly.entity_id
_entity_poly.type
_entity_poly.pdbx_seq_one_letter_code
_entity_poly.pdbx_strand_id
1 'polypeptide(L)'
;MCKENQESTKEQLLDILRNHKLSSNEFFACVREWAELSPIELTKSFLEEILQEGDLSKNPFKSKLRNPLLGLGNDYEDLAKIFINKINGYKSGINEYIPLIQVMENHIFYEEIDIRNIVTRAEDINFFKFGLFNYLKDSLLYSVFFIYDFVFKGVPLYKKNDLDEFIKVPDSDNQFIYFFMSGYYQEQKSSGRYLEWAKEYFFKNSHLEIHKHFFEANFDEYQGTNYETIKLRRSAFRKHIGEKDVFFGAQENKSAIDKTISHGYHETKLMRIQKEVLERYYGNQFDIADRNT
;
A
#
# COMPACT_ATOMS: atom_id res chain seq x y z
N MET A 1 11.22 27.31 -26.31
CA MET A 1 10.61 28.56 -25.81
C MET A 1 9.72 28.38 -24.57
N CYS A 2 8.54 27.74 -24.58
CA CYS A 2 7.72 27.64 -23.33
C CYS A 2 8.35 26.77 -22.22
N LYS A 3 8.96 25.62 -22.55
CA LYS A 3 9.61 24.74 -21.55
C LYS A 3 10.86 25.38 -20.92
N GLU A 4 11.68 26.04 -21.73
CA GLU A 4 12.90 26.74 -21.26
C GLU A 4 12.57 27.91 -20.31
N ASN A 5 11.48 28.64 -20.58
CA ASN A 5 11.00 29.67 -19.65
C ASN A 5 10.49 29.08 -18.33
N GLN A 6 9.79 27.94 -18.36
CA GLN A 6 9.31 27.27 -17.14
C GLN A 6 10.46 26.70 -16.28
N GLU A 7 11.48 26.11 -16.90
CA GLU A 7 12.69 25.65 -16.20
C GLU A 7 13.43 26.82 -15.55
N SER A 8 13.58 27.94 -16.26
CA SER A 8 14.22 29.13 -15.70
C SER A 8 13.44 29.73 -14.53
N THR A 9 12.10 29.76 -14.57
CA THR A 9 11.27 30.24 -13.46
C THR A 9 11.35 29.32 -12.24
N LYS A 10 11.37 28.01 -12.47
CA LYS A 10 11.49 27.01 -11.40
C LYS A 10 12.84 27.11 -10.67
N GLU A 11 13.96 27.22 -11.39
CA GLU A 11 15.27 27.34 -10.75
C GLU A 11 15.41 28.62 -9.92
N GLN A 12 14.85 29.74 -10.39
CA GLN A 12 14.78 30.98 -9.61
C GLN A 12 13.97 30.79 -8.32
N LEU A 13 12.83 30.10 -8.40
CA LEU A 13 12.00 29.82 -7.24
C LEU A 13 12.68 28.90 -6.24
N LEU A 14 13.40 27.88 -6.72
CA LEU A 14 14.19 26.98 -5.87
C LEU A 14 15.35 27.72 -5.18
N ASP A 15 16.00 28.67 -5.86
CA ASP A 15 17.02 29.52 -5.26
C ASP A 15 16.44 30.40 -4.12
N ILE A 16 15.27 30.99 -4.35
CA ILE A 16 14.54 31.76 -3.33
C ILE A 16 14.26 30.89 -2.10
N LEU A 17 13.67 29.71 -2.31
CA LEU A 17 13.33 28.77 -1.25
C LEU A 17 14.55 28.27 -0.45
N ARG A 18 15.71 28.10 -1.09
CA ARG A 18 16.94 27.56 -0.47
C ARG A 18 17.74 28.61 0.28
N ASN A 19 17.88 29.80 -0.30
CA ASN A 19 18.90 30.76 0.11
C ASN A 19 18.35 31.98 0.85
N HIS A 20 17.03 32.22 0.80
CA HIS A 20 16.43 33.39 1.42
C HIS A 20 15.74 33.04 2.75
N LYS A 21 15.86 33.93 3.74
CA LYS A 21 15.11 33.83 4.99
C LYS A 21 13.66 34.27 4.76
N LEU A 22 12.83 33.32 4.35
CA LEU A 22 11.39 33.55 4.15
C LEU A 22 10.62 33.38 5.46
N SER A 23 9.65 34.26 5.68
CA SER A 23 8.56 34.00 6.64
C SER A 23 7.79 32.74 6.25
N SER A 24 7.00 32.19 7.17
CA SER A 24 6.19 31.00 6.88
C SER A 24 5.22 31.23 5.70
N ASN A 25 4.64 32.42 5.58
CA ASN A 25 3.69 32.75 4.52
C ASN A 25 4.38 32.89 3.16
N GLU A 26 5.52 33.57 3.10
CA GLU A 26 6.31 33.72 1.86
C GLU A 26 6.83 32.36 1.38
N PHE A 27 7.35 31.54 2.30
CA PHE A 27 7.76 30.18 1.98
C PHE A 27 6.61 29.38 1.36
N PHE A 28 5.41 29.46 1.96
CA PHE A 28 4.28 28.69 1.49
C PHE A 28 3.70 29.21 0.16
N ALA A 29 3.79 30.52 -0.10
CA ALA A 29 3.47 31.09 -1.40
C ALA A 29 4.39 30.51 -2.50
N CYS A 30 5.70 30.42 -2.24
CA CYS A 30 6.64 29.79 -3.17
C CYS A 30 6.38 28.29 -3.33
N VAL A 31 6.00 27.57 -2.27
CA VAL A 31 5.61 26.14 -2.37
C VAL A 31 4.37 25.96 -3.25
N ARG A 32 3.36 26.84 -3.15
CA ARG A 32 2.18 26.84 -4.04
C ARG A 32 2.57 27.02 -5.50
N GLU A 33 3.44 27.97 -5.79
CA GLU A 33 3.92 28.21 -7.15
C GLU A 33 4.77 27.03 -7.67
N TRP A 34 5.60 26.41 -6.84
CA TRP A 34 6.31 25.18 -7.20
C TRP A 34 5.36 24.02 -7.51
N ALA A 35 4.27 23.86 -6.75
CA ALA A 35 3.27 22.84 -6.99
C ALA A 35 2.57 22.99 -8.35
N GLU A 36 2.41 24.23 -8.83
CA GLU A 36 1.91 24.49 -10.18
C GLU A 36 2.91 24.08 -11.26
N LEU A 37 4.20 24.38 -11.05
CA LEU A 37 5.27 24.12 -12.02
C LEU A 37 5.70 22.65 -12.08
N SER A 38 5.86 21.99 -10.93
CA SER A 38 6.42 20.64 -10.81
C SER A 38 5.94 19.93 -9.53
N PRO A 39 4.68 19.45 -9.50
CA PRO A 39 4.10 18.79 -8.32
C PRO A 39 4.83 17.49 -7.94
N ILE A 40 5.37 16.77 -8.92
CA ILE A 40 6.10 15.52 -8.70
C ILE A 40 7.39 15.77 -7.93
N GLU A 41 8.18 16.74 -8.37
CA GLU A 41 9.44 17.05 -7.69
C GLU A 41 9.23 17.69 -6.33
N LEU A 42 8.20 18.52 -6.16
CA LEU A 42 7.83 19.06 -4.86
C LEU A 42 7.52 17.92 -3.88
N THR A 43 6.71 16.95 -4.29
CA THR A 43 6.38 15.79 -3.47
C THR A 43 7.62 14.97 -3.17
N LYS A 44 8.45 14.71 -4.19
CA LYS A 44 9.71 13.97 -4.02
C LYS A 44 10.62 14.64 -3.01
N SER A 45 10.89 15.94 -3.14
CA SER A 45 11.71 16.67 -2.19
C SER A 45 11.11 16.68 -0.79
N PHE A 46 9.79 16.77 -0.66
CA PHE A 46 9.14 16.67 0.64
C PHE A 46 9.34 15.28 1.29
N LEU A 47 9.16 14.20 0.52
CA LEU A 47 9.35 12.83 1.01
C LEU A 47 10.82 12.51 1.30
N GLU A 48 11.75 13.02 0.49
CA GLU A 48 13.21 12.85 0.67
C GLU A 48 13.67 13.48 1.98
N GLU A 49 13.12 14.64 2.33
CA GLU A 49 13.37 15.27 3.62
C GLU A 49 12.84 14.42 4.77
N ILE A 50 11.69 13.75 4.61
CA ILE A 50 11.14 12.88 5.65
C ILE A 50 12.02 11.64 5.85
N LEU A 51 12.47 11.02 4.77
CA LEU A 51 13.36 9.85 4.82
C LEU A 51 14.81 10.18 5.15
N GLN A 52 15.19 11.48 5.13
CA GLN A 52 16.58 11.92 5.19
C GLN A 52 17.44 11.28 4.09
N GLU A 53 16.87 11.18 2.88
CA GLU A 53 17.51 10.60 1.69
C GLU A 53 17.71 11.67 0.59
N GLY A 54 18.57 11.39 -0.40
CA GLY A 54 18.87 12.30 -1.50
C GLY A 54 19.86 13.44 -1.17
N ASP A 55 19.94 14.46 -2.03
CA ASP A 55 20.82 15.62 -1.80
C ASP A 55 20.14 16.66 -0.90
N LEU A 56 20.08 16.35 0.39
CA LEU A 56 19.46 17.21 1.41
C LEU A 56 20.05 18.62 1.44
N SER A 57 21.28 18.84 0.97
CA SER A 57 21.89 20.17 0.92
C SER A 57 21.13 21.15 0.02
N LYS A 58 20.41 20.62 -0.98
CA LYS A 58 19.60 21.37 -1.94
C LYS A 58 18.11 21.31 -1.65
N ASN A 59 17.69 20.62 -0.59
CA ASN A 59 16.28 20.40 -0.28
C ASN A 59 15.67 21.64 0.41
N PRO A 60 14.65 22.29 -0.19
CA PRO A 60 13.95 23.44 0.40
C PRO A 60 13.34 23.18 1.79
N PHE A 61 13.07 21.92 2.15
CA PHE A 61 12.38 21.55 3.37
C PHE A 61 13.32 21.31 4.58
N LYS A 62 14.64 21.19 4.37
CA LYS A 62 15.67 20.83 5.38
C LYS A 62 15.60 21.57 6.71
N SER A 63 15.25 22.85 6.67
CA SER A 63 15.19 23.70 7.87
C SER A 63 13.78 23.82 8.46
N LYS A 64 12.75 23.44 7.70
CA LYS A 64 11.33 23.69 8.00
C LYS A 64 10.63 22.46 8.57
N LEU A 65 11.13 21.25 8.29
CA LEU A 65 10.59 19.99 8.82
C LEU A 65 11.35 19.44 10.05
N ARG A 66 12.22 20.26 10.67
CA ARG A 66 13.07 19.88 11.82
C ARG A 66 12.33 19.42 13.08
N ASN A 67 11.01 19.53 13.14
CA ASN A 67 10.25 18.75 14.11
C ASN A 67 10.04 17.35 13.51
N PRO A 68 10.75 16.32 14.02
CA PRO A 68 10.44 14.96 13.64
C PRO A 68 8.96 14.73 13.94
N LEU A 69 8.38 13.79 13.22
CA LEU A 69 7.04 13.23 13.39
C LEU A 69 6.83 12.70 14.84
N LEU A 70 6.88 13.57 15.84
CA LEU A 70 6.70 13.28 17.26
C LEU A 70 5.30 12.70 17.42
N GLY A 71 5.21 11.37 17.40
CA GLY A 71 4.00 10.61 17.63
C GLY A 71 3.35 9.94 16.41
N LEU A 72 3.90 10.02 15.20
CA LEU A 72 3.25 9.44 14.00
C LEU A 72 3.84 8.10 13.51
N GLY A 73 4.93 7.61 14.11
CA GLY A 73 5.39 6.21 13.99
C GLY A 73 6.02 5.80 12.63
N ASN A 74 6.46 4.54 12.54
CA ASN A 74 7.15 3.95 11.39
C ASN A 74 6.31 3.93 10.09
N ASP A 75 4.98 4.06 10.20
CA ASP A 75 4.05 3.94 9.07
C ASP A 75 4.23 5.06 8.02
N TYR A 76 4.63 6.26 8.46
CA TYR A 76 4.85 7.41 7.58
C TYR A 76 6.14 7.28 6.77
N GLU A 77 7.19 6.71 7.36
CA GLU A 77 8.46 6.45 6.68
C GLU A 77 8.29 5.35 5.63
N ASP A 78 7.64 4.24 5.99
CA ASP A 78 7.34 3.17 5.03
C ASP A 78 6.47 3.68 3.87
N LEU A 79 5.46 4.51 4.14
CA LEU A 79 4.65 5.14 3.09
C LEU A 79 5.49 6.07 2.21
N ALA A 80 6.29 6.94 2.80
CA ALA A 80 7.17 7.83 2.05
C ALA A 80 8.13 7.05 1.13
N LYS A 81 8.65 5.92 1.60
CA LYS A 81 9.55 5.04 0.85
C LYS A 81 8.88 4.41 -0.36
N ILE A 82 7.66 3.88 -0.20
CA ILE A 82 6.85 3.34 -1.31
C ILE A 82 6.68 4.38 -2.41
N PHE A 83 6.30 5.61 -2.04
CA PHE A 83 6.04 6.67 -3.01
C PHE A 83 7.32 7.19 -3.66
N ILE A 84 8.43 7.28 -2.92
CA ILE A 84 9.74 7.61 -3.50
C ILE A 84 10.18 6.56 -4.51
N ASN A 85 10.03 5.27 -4.20
CA ASN A 85 10.31 4.18 -5.14
C ASN A 85 9.48 4.33 -6.41
N LYS A 86 8.19 4.61 -6.28
CA LYS A 86 7.27 4.84 -7.40
C LYS A 86 7.71 6.03 -8.25
N ILE A 87 7.99 7.18 -7.64
CA ILE A 87 8.42 8.41 -8.33
C ILE A 87 9.75 8.20 -9.06
N ASN A 88 10.69 7.50 -8.43
CA ASN A 88 11.99 7.18 -9.03
C ASN A 88 11.91 6.11 -10.12
N GLY A 89 10.73 5.55 -10.38
CA GLY A 89 10.55 4.48 -11.35
C GLY A 89 11.35 3.23 -10.98
N TYR A 90 11.51 2.97 -9.68
CA TYR A 90 12.20 1.76 -9.22
C TYR A 90 11.46 0.54 -9.78
N LYS A 91 12.13 -0.17 -10.69
CA LYS A 91 11.67 -1.45 -11.21
C LYS A 91 12.33 -2.52 -10.38
N SER A 92 11.53 -3.35 -9.72
CA SER A 92 12.07 -4.55 -9.07
C SER A 92 12.81 -5.39 -10.12
N GLY A 93 13.87 -6.08 -9.69
CA GLY A 93 14.45 -7.14 -10.51
C GLY A 93 13.37 -8.15 -10.95
N ILE A 94 13.56 -8.78 -12.11
CA ILE A 94 12.70 -9.87 -12.58
C ILE A 94 12.97 -11.08 -11.68
N ASN A 95 12.35 -11.10 -10.52
CA ASN A 95 12.34 -12.24 -9.62
C ASN A 95 11.19 -13.16 -10.00
N GLU A 96 11.30 -14.46 -9.74
CA GLU A 96 10.18 -15.39 -9.92
C GLU A 96 8.98 -14.99 -9.06
N TYR A 97 9.25 -14.44 -7.87
CA TYR A 97 8.27 -13.99 -6.89
C TYR A 97 8.39 -12.50 -6.63
N ILE A 98 7.24 -11.82 -6.56
CA ILE A 98 7.11 -10.40 -6.27
C ILE A 98 6.43 -10.22 -4.90
N PRO A 99 7.03 -9.48 -3.94
CA PRO A 99 6.40 -9.18 -2.67
C PRO A 99 5.17 -8.28 -2.87
N LEU A 100 4.15 -8.45 -2.02
CA LEU A 100 2.91 -7.67 -2.15
C LEU A 100 3.15 -6.16 -2.04
N ILE A 101 4.17 -5.73 -1.30
CA ILE A 101 4.60 -4.32 -1.24
C ILE A 101 4.93 -3.74 -2.62
N GLN A 102 5.61 -4.50 -3.47
CA GLN A 102 5.95 -4.06 -4.83
C GLN A 102 4.73 -4.12 -5.76
N VAL A 103 3.83 -5.07 -5.53
CA VAL A 103 2.54 -5.11 -6.25
C VAL A 103 1.73 -3.86 -5.93
N MET A 104 1.68 -3.43 -4.66
CA MET A 104 1.06 -2.16 -4.25
C MET A 104 1.75 -0.96 -4.92
N GLU A 105 3.08 -0.86 -4.87
CA GLU A 105 3.85 0.19 -5.56
C GLU A 105 3.48 0.29 -7.06
N ASN A 106 3.31 -0.84 -7.74
CA ASN A 106 2.91 -0.87 -9.14
C ASN A 106 1.51 -0.31 -9.40
N HIS A 107 0.58 -0.46 -8.44
CA HIS A 107 -0.82 -0.04 -8.54
C HIS A 107 -1.15 1.26 -7.79
N ILE A 108 -0.14 2.00 -7.31
CA ILE A 108 -0.34 3.35 -6.79
C ILE A 108 -0.55 4.33 -7.93
N PHE A 109 -1.66 5.04 -7.89
CA PHE A 109 -2.04 6.11 -8.81
C PHE A 109 -1.41 7.44 -8.39
N TYR A 110 -0.09 7.53 -8.52
CA TYR A 110 0.63 8.75 -8.19
C TYR A 110 0.36 9.91 -9.16
N GLU A 111 0.08 9.62 -10.43
CA GLU A 111 -0.20 10.66 -11.41
C GLU A 111 -1.54 11.37 -11.15
N GLU A 112 -2.38 10.81 -10.30
CA GLU A 112 -3.68 11.37 -9.89
C GLU A 112 -3.57 12.21 -8.61
N ILE A 113 -2.39 12.31 -7.98
CA ILE A 113 -2.22 13.15 -6.79
C ILE A 113 -2.42 14.60 -7.19
N ASP A 114 -3.54 15.16 -6.74
CA ASP A 114 -3.84 16.58 -6.88
C ASP A 114 -3.08 17.38 -5.82
N ILE A 115 -1.74 17.36 -5.94
CA ILE A 115 -0.82 18.12 -5.09
C ILE A 115 -1.20 19.59 -5.11
N ARG A 116 -1.69 20.10 -6.25
CA ARG A 116 -2.17 21.49 -6.36
C ARG A 116 -3.33 21.76 -5.42
N ASN A 117 -4.35 20.92 -5.39
CA ASN A 117 -5.45 21.06 -4.44
C ASN A 117 -5.02 20.91 -2.98
N ILE A 118 -4.08 20.02 -2.68
CA ILE A 118 -3.56 19.85 -1.31
C ILE A 118 -2.79 21.11 -0.86
N VAL A 119 -1.91 21.63 -1.71
CA VAL A 119 -1.05 22.77 -1.41
C VAL A 119 -1.83 24.09 -1.40
N THR A 120 -2.83 24.27 -2.28
CA THR A 120 -3.66 25.50 -2.31
C THR A 120 -4.56 25.64 -1.09
N ARG A 121 -5.07 24.52 -0.55
CA ARG A 121 -5.92 24.50 0.65
C ARG A 121 -5.15 24.54 1.96
N ALA A 122 -3.86 24.23 1.92
CA ALA A 122 -3.04 24.24 3.12
C ALA A 122 -2.76 25.67 3.60
N GLU A 123 -3.01 25.91 4.88
CA GLU A 123 -2.73 27.18 5.55
C GLU A 123 -1.25 27.29 5.93
N ASP A 124 -0.63 26.15 6.28
CA ASP A 124 0.77 26.05 6.67
C ASP A 124 1.39 24.69 6.27
N ILE A 125 2.66 24.50 6.63
CA ILE A 125 3.42 23.27 6.34
C ILE A 125 2.86 22.03 7.04
N ASN A 126 2.22 22.17 8.20
CA ASN A 126 1.64 21.04 8.93
C ASN A 126 0.34 20.58 8.27
N PHE A 127 -0.50 21.52 7.82
CA PHE A 127 -1.70 21.21 7.06
C PHE A 127 -1.35 20.57 5.72
N PHE A 128 -0.35 21.11 5.02
CA PHE A 128 0.18 20.51 3.79
C PHE A 128 0.65 19.07 4.05
N LYS A 129 1.47 18.87 5.08
CA LYS A 129 1.96 17.56 5.51
C LYS A 129 0.80 16.59 5.76
N PHE A 130 -0.17 16.98 6.58
CA PHE A 130 -1.33 16.15 6.90
C PHE A 130 -2.16 15.81 5.66
N GLY A 131 -2.46 16.80 4.81
CA GLY A 131 -3.20 16.61 3.58
C GLY A 131 -2.49 15.68 2.60
N LEU A 132 -1.18 15.86 2.42
CA LEU A 132 -0.37 14.99 1.57
C LEU A 132 -0.38 13.55 2.11
N PHE A 133 -0.11 13.34 3.40
CA PHE A 133 -0.08 11.98 3.95
C PHE A 133 -1.42 11.27 3.93
N ASN A 134 -2.53 11.97 4.17
CA ASN A 134 -3.85 11.36 4.01
C ASN A 134 -4.09 10.92 2.57
N TYR A 135 -3.72 11.75 1.59
CA TYR A 135 -3.84 11.37 0.20
C TYR A 135 -2.97 10.15 -0.15
N LEU A 136 -1.70 10.17 0.27
CA LEU A 136 -0.77 9.06 0.04
C LEU A 136 -1.31 7.77 0.67
N LYS A 137 -1.89 7.88 1.87
CA LYS A 137 -2.54 6.77 2.56
C LYS A 137 -3.72 6.25 1.74
N ASP A 138 -4.63 7.11 1.29
CA ASP A 138 -5.79 6.72 0.49
C ASP A 138 -5.38 6.04 -0.82
N SER A 139 -4.33 6.54 -1.47
CA SER A 139 -3.72 5.90 -2.65
C SER A 139 -3.16 4.51 -2.34
N LEU A 140 -2.49 4.35 -1.18
CA LEU A 140 -2.04 3.03 -0.73
C LEU A 140 -3.23 2.10 -0.45
N LEU A 141 -4.30 2.59 0.20
CA LEU A 141 -5.53 1.81 0.44
C LEU A 141 -6.10 1.25 -0.86
N TYR A 142 -6.13 2.09 -1.89
CA TYR A 142 -6.60 1.68 -3.21
C TYR A 142 -5.68 0.62 -3.82
N SER A 143 -4.36 0.72 -3.65
CA SER A 143 -3.43 -0.30 -4.13
C SER A 143 -3.59 -1.66 -3.42
N VAL A 144 -3.98 -1.66 -2.14
CA VAL A 144 -4.25 -2.89 -1.36
C VAL A 144 -5.45 -3.65 -1.93
N PHE A 145 -6.44 -2.95 -2.46
CA PHE A 145 -7.60 -3.58 -3.11
C PHE A 145 -7.18 -4.52 -4.25
N PHE A 146 -6.16 -4.17 -5.04
CA PHE A 146 -5.67 -5.05 -6.10
C PHE A 146 -5.13 -6.37 -5.56
N ILE A 147 -4.49 -6.35 -4.38
CA ILE A 147 -4.02 -7.57 -3.73
C ILE A 147 -5.20 -8.49 -3.40
N TYR A 148 -6.22 -7.93 -2.77
CA TYR A 148 -7.44 -8.68 -2.43
C TYR A 148 -8.14 -9.21 -3.67
N ASP A 149 -8.23 -8.38 -4.71
CA ASP A 149 -8.83 -8.74 -5.99
C ASP A 149 -8.07 -9.88 -6.68
N PHE A 150 -6.73 -9.84 -6.72
CA PHE A 150 -5.92 -10.94 -7.25
C PHE A 150 -6.17 -12.26 -6.53
N VAL A 151 -6.17 -12.25 -5.19
CA VAL A 151 -6.41 -13.47 -4.41
C VAL A 151 -7.83 -13.98 -4.62
N PHE A 152 -8.83 -13.10 -4.60
CA PHE A 152 -10.22 -13.43 -4.86
C PHE A 152 -10.43 -14.03 -6.26
N LYS A 153 -9.75 -13.49 -7.27
CA LYS A 153 -9.73 -13.99 -8.66
C LYS A 153 -8.89 -15.26 -8.84
N GLY A 154 -8.19 -15.70 -7.79
CA GLY A 154 -7.61 -17.03 -7.68
C GLY A 154 -6.10 -17.09 -7.61
N VAL A 155 -5.39 -15.96 -7.66
CA VAL A 155 -3.93 -15.91 -7.59
C VAL A 155 -3.46 -16.47 -6.22
N PRO A 156 -2.61 -17.52 -6.20
CA PRO A 156 -2.09 -18.07 -4.95
C PRO A 156 -1.16 -17.11 -4.22
N LEU A 157 -1.21 -17.12 -2.89
CA LEU A 157 -0.26 -16.45 -2.02
C LEU A 157 0.92 -17.37 -1.70
N TYR A 158 2.11 -16.80 -1.60
CA TYR A 158 3.33 -17.49 -1.19
C TYR A 158 3.96 -16.78 0.01
N LYS A 159 4.67 -17.54 0.84
CA LYS A 159 5.50 -17.03 1.93
C LYS A 159 6.87 -17.70 1.88
N LYS A 160 7.91 -16.97 2.28
CA LYS A 160 9.25 -17.55 2.46
C LYS A 160 9.31 -18.36 3.75
N ASN A 161 9.86 -19.57 3.68
CA ASN A 161 10.21 -20.36 4.85
C ASN A 161 11.58 -19.94 5.42
N ASP A 162 11.99 -20.58 6.52
CA ASP A 162 13.29 -20.33 7.17
C ASP A 162 14.50 -20.71 6.29
N LEU A 163 14.27 -21.44 5.20
CA LEU A 163 15.27 -21.85 4.21
C LEU A 163 15.27 -20.94 2.97
N ASP A 164 14.59 -19.78 3.02
CA ASP A 164 14.43 -18.84 1.90
C ASP A 164 13.67 -19.40 0.67
N GLU A 165 12.97 -20.52 0.82
CA GLU A 165 12.15 -21.12 -0.22
C GLU A 165 10.72 -20.59 -0.16
N PHE A 166 10.09 -20.43 -1.33
CA PHE A 166 8.70 -19.97 -1.43
C PHE A 166 7.73 -21.14 -1.34
N ILE A 167 6.90 -21.14 -0.31
CA ILE A 167 5.85 -22.13 -0.10
C ILE A 167 4.49 -21.45 -0.33
N LYS A 168 3.60 -22.14 -1.05
CA LYS A 168 2.22 -21.68 -1.21
C LYS A 168 1.53 -21.66 0.16
N VAL A 169 0.87 -20.55 0.48
CA VAL A 169 -0.01 -20.43 1.64
C VAL A 169 -1.24 -21.33 1.42
N PRO A 170 -1.56 -22.25 2.33
CA PRO A 170 -2.71 -23.14 2.19
C PRO A 170 -4.01 -22.35 1.98
N ASP A 171 -4.89 -22.86 1.12
CA ASP A 171 -6.18 -22.21 0.83
C ASP A 171 -7.14 -22.20 2.06
N SER A 172 -6.86 -23.05 3.06
CA SER A 172 -7.54 -23.10 4.36
C SER A 172 -6.89 -22.22 5.43
N ASP A 173 -5.77 -21.57 5.12
CA ASP A 173 -5.08 -20.68 6.05
C ASP A 173 -5.91 -19.41 6.31
N ASN A 174 -5.95 -18.97 7.57
CA ASN A 174 -6.74 -17.81 7.98
C ASN A 174 -6.35 -16.54 7.23
N GLN A 175 -5.07 -16.38 6.92
CA GLN A 175 -4.60 -15.20 6.19
C GLN A 175 -5.01 -15.27 4.73
N PHE A 176 -4.90 -16.43 4.08
CA PHE A 176 -5.40 -16.61 2.70
C PHE A 176 -6.89 -16.28 2.63
N ILE A 177 -7.67 -16.84 3.56
CA ILE A 177 -9.11 -16.63 3.67
C ILE A 177 -9.44 -15.14 3.85
N TYR A 178 -8.69 -14.43 4.70
CA TYR A 178 -8.85 -13.00 4.88
C TYR A 178 -8.67 -12.24 3.55
N PHE A 179 -7.56 -12.45 2.84
CA PHE A 179 -7.32 -11.78 1.54
C PHE A 179 -8.43 -12.09 0.52
N PHE A 180 -8.82 -13.37 0.44
CA PHE A 180 -9.86 -13.83 -0.47
C PHE A 180 -11.21 -13.15 -0.18
N MET A 181 -11.61 -13.10 1.08
CA MET A 181 -12.92 -12.56 1.47
C MET A 181 -12.96 -11.03 1.45
N SER A 182 -11.86 -10.34 1.78
CA SER A 182 -11.76 -8.88 1.57
C SER A 182 -11.90 -8.54 0.08
N GLY A 183 -11.43 -9.40 -0.83
CA GLY A 183 -11.65 -9.23 -2.27
C GLY A 183 -13.09 -9.50 -2.68
N TYR A 184 -13.70 -10.56 -2.14
CA TYR A 184 -15.12 -10.89 -2.36
C TYR A 184 -16.07 -9.77 -1.92
N TYR A 185 -15.85 -9.19 -0.74
CA TYR A 185 -16.65 -8.07 -0.22
C TYR A 185 -16.21 -6.70 -0.74
N GLN A 186 -15.18 -6.64 -1.58
CA GLN A 186 -14.60 -5.41 -2.11
C GLN A 186 -14.25 -4.40 -1.00
N GLU A 187 -13.63 -4.90 0.07
CA GLU A 187 -13.32 -4.07 1.23
C GLU A 187 -12.26 -3.01 0.90
N GLN A 188 -12.60 -1.74 1.14
CA GLN A 188 -11.72 -0.59 0.96
C GLN A 188 -11.26 0.03 2.29
N LYS A 189 -11.45 -0.67 3.41
CA LYS A 189 -11.23 -0.09 4.75
C LYS A 189 -9.75 0.02 5.12
N SER A 190 -9.41 1.13 5.78
CA SER A 190 -8.13 1.45 6.41
C SER A 190 -7.81 0.55 7.63
N SER A 191 -7.04 -0.53 7.49
CA SER A 191 -6.46 -1.31 8.60
C SER A 191 -5.16 -0.70 9.17
N GLY A 192 -4.63 0.37 8.56
CA GLY A 192 -3.54 1.19 9.10
C GLY A 192 -2.18 0.49 9.25
N ARG A 193 -2.07 -0.81 8.93
CA ARG A 193 -0.86 -1.65 9.15
C ARG A 193 -0.48 -2.48 7.93
N TYR A 194 -0.72 -1.94 6.74
CA TYR A 194 -0.56 -2.63 5.45
C TYR A 194 0.86 -3.14 5.17
N LEU A 195 1.84 -2.54 5.83
CA LEU A 195 3.24 -2.60 5.42
C LEU A 195 3.96 -3.82 6.00
N GLU A 196 3.57 -4.28 7.19
CA GLU A 196 4.22 -5.43 7.82
C GLU A 196 3.86 -6.73 7.08
N TRP A 197 2.57 -6.99 6.87
CA TRP A 197 2.15 -8.22 6.20
C TRP A 197 2.55 -8.23 4.71
N ALA A 198 2.58 -7.08 4.03
CA ALA A 198 2.90 -7.02 2.62
C ALA A 198 4.36 -7.36 2.30
N LYS A 199 5.24 -7.31 3.31
CA LYS A 199 6.64 -7.74 3.24
C LYS A 199 6.78 -9.26 3.39
N GLU A 200 5.82 -9.96 4.01
CA GLU A 200 5.88 -11.40 4.27
C GLU A 200 5.32 -12.27 3.14
N TYR A 201 4.38 -11.73 2.37
CA TYR A 201 3.67 -12.46 1.32
C TYR A 201 4.12 -12.05 -0.07
N PHE A 202 3.94 -12.97 -1.01
CA PHE A 202 4.40 -12.84 -2.38
C PHE A 202 3.37 -13.41 -3.36
N PHE A 203 3.38 -12.87 -4.56
CA PHE A 203 2.81 -13.51 -5.75
C PHE A 203 3.92 -14.07 -6.63
N LYS A 204 3.59 -15.09 -7.41
CA LYS A 204 4.47 -15.58 -8.47
C LYS A 204 4.23 -14.75 -9.74
N ASN A 205 5.27 -14.20 -10.35
CA ASN A 205 5.14 -13.31 -11.51
C ASN A 205 4.44 -14.00 -12.69
N SER A 206 4.75 -15.28 -12.96
CA SER A 206 4.08 -16.04 -14.02
C SER A 206 2.57 -16.21 -13.78
N HIS A 207 2.12 -16.25 -12.52
CA HIS A 207 0.69 -16.31 -12.20
C HIS A 207 0.00 -14.97 -12.45
N LEU A 208 0.69 -13.85 -12.16
CA LEU A 208 0.18 -12.52 -12.45
C LEU A 208 0.07 -12.28 -13.97
N GLU A 209 1.05 -12.70 -14.75
CA GLU A 209 1.01 -12.62 -16.22
C GLU A 209 -0.18 -13.39 -16.80
N ILE A 210 -0.38 -14.63 -16.36
CA ILE A 210 -1.52 -15.45 -16.77
C ILE A 210 -2.83 -14.80 -16.34
N HIS A 211 -2.90 -14.26 -15.12
CA HIS A 211 -4.10 -13.58 -14.62
C HIS A 211 -4.56 -12.46 -15.56
N LYS A 212 -3.64 -11.69 -16.15
CA LYS A 212 -3.98 -10.64 -17.13
C LYS A 212 -4.78 -11.18 -18.31
N HIS A 213 -4.41 -12.34 -18.84
CA HIS A 213 -5.13 -12.96 -19.96
C HIS A 213 -6.57 -13.37 -19.62
N PHE A 214 -6.83 -13.74 -18.37
CA PHE A 214 -8.17 -14.16 -17.93
C PHE A 214 -9.06 -12.99 -17.49
N PHE A 215 -8.47 -11.90 -16.99
CA PHE A 215 -9.21 -10.84 -16.29
C PHE A 215 -9.03 -9.41 -16.83
N GLU A 216 -7.94 -9.08 -17.55
CA GLU A 216 -7.71 -7.72 -18.07
C GLU A 216 -8.26 -7.50 -19.50
N ALA A 217 -8.46 -8.57 -20.29
CA ALA A 217 -8.88 -8.44 -21.70
C ALA A 217 -10.32 -7.92 -21.93
N ASN A 218 -11.09 -7.64 -20.88
CA ASN A 218 -12.52 -7.26 -20.96
C ASN A 218 -12.86 -6.04 -20.07
N PHE A 219 -12.05 -4.97 -20.12
CA PHE A 219 -12.35 -3.70 -19.44
C PHE A 219 -13.63 -3.00 -19.95
N ASP A 220 -14.13 -3.34 -21.14
CA ASP A 220 -15.35 -2.73 -21.71
C ASP A 220 -16.68 -3.28 -21.13
N GLU A 221 -16.65 -4.36 -20.34
CA GLU A 221 -17.83 -4.90 -19.63
C GLU A 221 -17.87 -4.43 -18.16
N TYR A 222 -17.51 -3.16 -17.92
CA TYR A 222 -17.46 -2.51 -16.60
C TYR A 222 -18.83 -2.29 -15.91
N GLN A 223 -19.86 -3.05 -16.29
CA GLN A 223 -21.13 -3.12 -15.58
C GLN A 223 -21.40 -4.56 -15.13
N GLY A 224 -20.80 -4.90 -13.99
CA GLY A 224 -21.18 -6.07 -13.20
C GLY A 224 -20.77 -7.40 -13.81
N THR A 225 -19.49 -7.77 -13.68
CA THR A 225 -19.13 -9.18 -13.68
C THR A 225 -19.86 -9.86 -12.52
N ASN A 226 -21.02 -10.44 -12.82
CA ASN A 226 -21.76 -11.29 -11.92
C ASN A 226 -20.79 -12.27 -11.25
N TYR A 227 -20.96 -12.47 -9.94
CA TYR A 227 -20.17 -13.39 -9.14
C TYR A 227 -19.94 -14.75 -9.83
N GLU A 228 -20.95 -15.27 -10.53
CA GLU A 228 -20.86 -16.51 -11.29
C GLU A 228 -19.82 -16.48 -12.42
N THR A 229 -19.71 -15.35 -13.14
CA THR A 229 -18.69 -15.17 -14.19
C THR A 229 -17.29 -15.15 -13.58
N ILE A 230 -17.11 -14.48 -12.44
CA ILE A 230 -15.82 -14.46 -11.74
C ILE A 230 -15.44 -15.87 -11.27
N LYS A 231 -16.40 -16.62 -10.72
CA LYS A 231 -16.19 -18.00 -10.26
C LYS A 231 -15.74 -18.92 -11.40
N LEU A 232 -16.38 -18.83 -12.57
CA LEU A 232 -15.98 -19.61 -13.75
C LEU A 232 -14.57 -19.23 -14.23
N ARG A 233 -14.27 -17.93 -14.32
CA ARG A 233 -12.94 -17.44 -14.73
C ARG A 233 -11.86 -17.86 -13.73
N ARG A 234 -12.13 -17.77 -12.43
CA ARG A 234 -11.23 -18.24 -11.36
C ARG A 234 -10.95 -19.74 -11.49
N SER A 235 -12.00 -20.54 -11.69
CA SER A 235 -11.85 -21.99 -11.86
C SER A 235 -10.98 -22.33 -13.07
N ALA A 236 -11.21 -21.64 -14.21
CA ALA A 236 -10.41 -21.81 -15.41
C ALA A 236 -8.95 -21.35 -15.22
N PHE A 237 -8.74 -20.19 -14.59
CA PHE A 237 -7.41 -19.67 -14.24
C PHE A 237 -6.64 -20.64 -13.34
N ARG A 238 -7.24 -21.10 -12.23
CA ARG A 238 -6.58 -22.01 -11.29
C ARG A 238 -6.26 -23.36 -11.96
N LYS A 239 -7.18 -23.91 -12.74
CA LYS A 239 -6.91 -25.11 -13.55
C LYS A 239 -5.72 -24.91 -14.50
N HIS A 240 -5.59 -23.73 -15.12
CA HIS A 240 -4.49 -23.42 -16.03
C HIS A 240 -3.14 -23.38 -15.31
N ILE A 241 -3.07 -22.84 -14.09
CA ILE A 241 -1.84 -22.81 -13.28
C ILE A 241 -1.62 -24.10 -12.46
N GLY A 242 -2.43 -25.14 -12.65
CA GLY A 242 -2.30 -26.43 -11.95
C GLY A 242 -2.84 -26.44 -10.52
N GLU A 243 -3.67 -25.46 -10.16
CA GLU A 243 -4.26 -25.29 -8.84
C GLU A 243 -5.72 -25.76 -8.78
N LYS A 244 -6.13 -26.23 -7.59
CA LYS A 244 -7.55 -26.52 -7.31
C LYS A 244 -8.30 -25.21 -7.02
N ASP A 245 -9.59 -25.16 -7.37
CA ASP A 245 -10.44 -24.03 -6.99
C ASP A 245 -10.71 -24.04 -5.48
N VAL A 246 -10.75 -22.86 -4.88
CA VAL A 246 -10.68 -22.64 -3.42
C VAL A 246 -12.05 -22.54 -2.76
N PHE A 247 -13.10 -22.41 -3.58
CA PHE A 247 -14.39 -21.93 -3.10
C PHE A 247 -14.97 -22.70 -1.91
N PHE A 248 -14.73 -24.01 -1.87
CA PHE A 248 -15.25 -24.89 -0.81
C PHE A 248 -14.56 -24.66 0.54
N GLY A 249 -13.23 -24.54 0.58
CA GLY A 249 -12.49 -24.35 1.84
C GLY A 249 -12.71 -22.98 2.49
N ALA A 250 -12.97 -21.94 1.70
CA ALA A 250 -13.22 -20.59 2.20
C ALA A 250 -14.64 -20.39 2.76
N GLN A 251 -15.64 -21.14 2.28
CA GLN A 251 -17.04 -21.02 2.76
C GLN A 251 -17.33 -21.80 4.04
N GLU A 252 -16.64 -22.91 4.29
CA GLU A 252 -16.88 -23.75 5.48
C GLU A 252 -16.58 -23.01 6.80
N ASN A 253 -15.75 -21.96 6.76
CA ASN A 253 -15.40 -21.12 7.92
C ASN A 253 -16.15 -19.78 7.99
N LYS A 254 -17.21 -19.57 7.19
CA LYS A 254 -17.85 -18.26 6.99
C LYS A 254 -18.24 -17.52 8.29
N SER A 255 -18.68 -18.22 9.33
CA SER A 255 -19.08 -17.58 10.61
C SER A 255 -17.88 -17.08 11.45
N ALA A 256 -16.73 -17.76 11.39
CA ALA A 256 -15.49 -17.29 11.98
C ALA A 256 -14.93 -16.11 11.17
N ILE A 257 -15.08 -16.17 9.85
CA ILE A 257 -14.57 -15.16 8.92
C ILE A 257 -15.39 -13.86 8.96
N ASP A 258 -16.73 -13.93 9.05
CA ASP A 258 -17.56 -12.75 9.20
C ASP A 258 -17.23 -12.00 10.52
N LYS A 259 -16.80 -12.72 11.58
CA LYS A 259 -16.24 -12.11 12.80
C LYS A 259 -14.86 -11.49 12.57
N THR A 260 -13.95 -12.18 11.88
CA THR A 260 -12.60 -11.68 11.54
C THR A 260 -12.64 -10.43 10.66
N ILE A 261 -13.49 -10.40 9.63
CA ILE A 261 -13.62 -9.29 8.68
C ILE A 261 -14.33 -8.08 9.32
N SER A 262 -15.39 -8.31 10.09
CA SER A 262 -16.10 -7.21 10.78
C SER A 262 -15.24 -6.47 11.80
N HIS A 263 -14.21 -7.13 12.33
CA HIS A 263 -13.30 -6.56 13.33
C HIS A 263 -11.92 -6.20 12.78
N GLY A 264 -11.66 -6.37 11.47
CA GLY A 264 -10.35 -6.07 10.88
C GLY A 264 -9.21 -6.93 11.46
N TYR A 265 -9.48 -8.19 11.80
CA TYR A 265 -8.50 -9.12 12.37
C TYR A 265 -7.41 -9.44 11.34
N HIS A 266 -6.38 -8.61 11.32
CA HIS A 266 -5.04 -9.11 11.11
C HIS A 266 -4.53 -9.63 12.45
N GLU A 267 -3.95 -10.82 12.47
CA GLU A 267 -3.27 -11.37 13.64
C GLU A 267 -2.05 -10.47 13.92
N THR A 268 -2.24 -9.40 14.70
CA THR A 268 -1.19 -8.42 14.98
C THR A 268 -0.04 -9.10 15.73
N LYS A 269 1.18 -8.55 15.70
CA LYS A 269 2.27 -9.02 16.57
C LYS A 269 1.84 -9.14 18.04
N LEU A 270 0.93 -8.27 18.50
CA LEU A 270 0.37 -8.31 19.85
C LEU A 270 -0.63 -9.46 20.05
N MET A 271 -1.43 -9.80 19.03
CA MET A 271 -2.30 -10.98 19.04
C MET A 271 -1.52 -12.28 18.86
N ARG A 272 -0.42 -12.26 18.11
CA ARG A 272 0.52 -13.37 18.01
C ARG A 272 1.24 -13.60 19.34
N ILE A 273 1.72 -12.53 19.98
CA ILE A 273 2.26 -12.59 21.34
C ILE A 273 1.19 -13.05 22.32
N GLN A 274 -0.04 -12.55 22.23
CA GLN A 274 -1.14 -12.99 23.08
C GLN A 274 -1.41 -14.47 22.88
N LYS A 275 -1.46 -14.96 21.64
CA LYS A 275 -1.67 -16.36 21.31
C LYS A 275 -0.49 -17.23 21.77
N GLU A 276 0.75 -16.80 21.55
CA GLU A 276 1.96 -17.47 22.04
C GLU A 276 1.99 -17.51 23.58
N VAL A 277 1.53 -16.45 24.26
CA VAL A 277 1.39 -16.41 25.73
C VAL A 277 0.26 -17.35 26.18
N LEU A 278 -0.89 -17.33 25.51
CA LEU A 278 -2.02 -18.20 25.82
C LEU A 278 -1.65 -19.67 25.64
N GLU A 279 -1.04 -20.04 24.52
CA GLU A 279 -0.56 -21.39 24.25
C GLU A 279 0.54 -21.82 25.23
N ARG A 280 1.45 -20.91 25.61
CA ARG A 280 2.56 -21.21 26.52
C ARG A 280 2.14 -21.38 27.97
N TYR A 281 1.17 -20.59 28.45
CA TYR A 281 0.78 -20.57 29.86
C TYR A 281 -0.50 -21.37 30.15
N TYR A 282 -1.40 -21.49 29.19
CA TYR A 282 -2.72 -22.11 29.36
C TYR A 282 -2.95 -23.31 28.43
N GLY A 283 -2.15 -23.45 27.36
CA GLY A 283 -2.22 -24.58 26.43
C GLY A 283 -3.58 -24.69 25.73
N ASN A 284 -3.89 -25.90 25.25
CA ASN A 284 -5.14 -26.17 24.51
C ASN A 284 -6.42 -26.11 25.39
N GLN A 285 -6.28 -25.77 26.66
CA GLN A 285 -7.37 -25.75 27.65
C GLN A 285 -7.93 -24.35 27.89
N PHE A 286 -7.34 -23.33 27.25
CA PHE A 286 -7.79 -21.94 27.37
C PHE A 286 -9.14 -21.75 26.67
N ASP A 287 -10.17 -21.40 27.45
CA ASP A 287 -11.48 -20.96 26.95
C ASP A 287 -11.77 -19.54 27.43
N ILE A 288 -11.97 -18.61 26.50
CA ILE A 288 -12.28 -17.21 26.81
C ILE A 288 -13.62 -17.02 27.52
N ALA A 289 -14.48 -18.04 27.51
CA ALA A 289 -15.76 -18.06 28.20
C ALA A 289 -15.67 -18.63 29.63
N ASP A 290 -14.59 -19.33 29.98
CA ASP A 290 -14.37 -19.88 31.32
C ASP A 290 -13.43 -18.95 32.12
N ARG A 291 -13.95 -18.32 33.18
CA ARG A 291 -13.15 -17.40 34.02
C ARG A 291 -12.12 -18.11 34.90
N ASN A 292 -12.12 -19.45 34.95
CA ASN A 292 -11.22 -20.23 35.79
C ASN A 292 -10.00 -20.79 35.05
N THR A 293 -9.93 -20.59 33.72
CA THR A 293 -8.74 -20.80 32.88
C THR A 293 -8.32 -19.49 32.26
#